data_AF-A0A7V9M313-F1
#
_entry.id   AF-A0A7V9M313-F1
#
_cell.length_a   1.000
_cell.length_b   1.000
_cell.length_c   1.000
_cell.angle_alpha   90.00
_cell.angle_beta   90.00
_cell.angle_gamma   90.00
#
_symmetry.space_group_name_H-M   'P 1'
#
loop_
_entity.id
_entity.type
_entity.pdbx_description
1 polymer ?
#
loop_
_entity_poly.entity_id
_entity_poly.type
_entity_poly.pdbx_seq_one_letter_code
_entity_poly.pdbx_strand_id
1 'polypeptide(L)'
;MFIFFLIFAGIISCNNDKKIPDVSGIKVEVTVKRFEKDFFAMDTSDLVAGLNQLQQKYPGFINDFINNILGLDVAALMNKNDQQVNALKIFLRDYRPVKDSADMVFGDFEKETKEIKKGLQFLKHYFPKYNAPSNIITFIGPIDAFFQTSFGTQGDIITKDGLGIGLQ
;
A
#
# COMPACT_ATOMS: atom_id res chain seq x y z
N MET A 1 -37.07 -50.65 -2.42
CA MET A 1 -36.75 -50.16 -1.05
C MET A 1 -35.24 -50.08 -0.77
N PHE A 2 -34.39 -49.85 -1.78
CA PHE A 2 -32.92 -49.65 -1.60
C PHE A 2 -32.47 -48.27 -2.13
N ILE A 3 -33.19 -47.73 -3.12
CA ILE A 3 -32.94 -46.42 -3.73
C ILE A 3 -33.21 -45.26 -2.75
N PHE A 4 -34.17 -45.42 -1.83
CA PHE A 4 -34.47 -44.38 -0.83
C PHE A 4 -33.39 -44.24 0.25
N PHE A 5 -32.60 -45.30 0.50
CA PHE A 5 -31.52 -45.30 1.50
C PHE A 5 -30.24 -44.64 0.96
N LEU A 6 -30.03 -44.71 -0.36
CA LEU A 6 -28.89 -44.09 -1.06
C LEU A 6 -29.04 -42.56 -1.21
N ILE A 7 -30.28 -42.06 -1.26
CA ILE A 7 -30.57 -40.62 -1.35
C ILE A 7 -30.38 -39.92 0.01
N PHE A 8 -30.56 -40.63 1.14
CA PHE A 8 -30.41 -40.05 2.49
C PHE A 8 -28.95 -39.93 2.94
N ALA A 9 -28.02 -40.67 2.32
CA ALA A 9 -26.58 -40.62 2.65
C ALA A 9 -25.84 -39.42 2.01
N GLY A 10 -26.47 -38.69 1.08
CA GLY A 10 -25.84 -37.58 0.34
C GLY A 10 -25.87 -36.22 1.03
N ILE A 11 -26.54 -36.09 2.18
CA ILE A 11 -26.82 -34.78 2.83
C ILE A 11 -25.96 -34.46 4.06
N ILE A 12 -24.97 -35.30 4.43
CA ILE A 12 -24.19 -35.13 5.69
C ILE A 12 -22.77 -34.58 5.49
N SER A 13 -22.26 -34.36 4.27
CA SER A 13 -20.86 -33.93 4.13
C SER A 13 -20.69 -32.66 3.30
N CYS A 14 -20.91 -31.51 3.95
CA CYS A 14 -20.17 -30.26 3.71
C CYS A 14 -20.45 -29.26 4.84
N ASN A 15 -20.15 -29.62 6.09
CA ASN A 15 -19.93 -28.61 7.13
C ASN A 15 -18.55 -27.99 6.90
N ASN A 16 -18.48 -27.02 5.98
CA ASN A 16 -17.30 -26.19 5.77
C ASN A 16 -17.19 -25.11 6.86
N ASP A 17 -17.27 -25.52 8.13
CA ASP A 17 -16.91 -24.65 9.25
C ASP A 17 -15.39 -24.43 9.14
N LYS A 18 -15.00 -23.39 8.40
CA LYS A 18 -13.61 -22.98 8.30
C LYS A 18 -13.13 -22.72 9.73
N LYS A 19 -12.25 -23.58 10.24
CA LYS A 19 -11.58 -23.42 11.53
C LYS A 19 -10.58 -22.27 11.43
N ILE A 20 -11.08 -21.03 11.43
CA ILE A 20 -10.28 -19.83 11.45
C ILE A 20 -9.79 -19.66 12.90
N PRO A 21 -8.46 -19.62 13.15
CA PRO A 21 -7.95 -19.44 14.50
C PRO A 21 -8.31 -18.04 15.02
N ASP A 22 -8.60 -17.94 16.32
CA ASP A 22 -8.75 -16.65 16.97
C ASP A 22 -7.36 -16.02 17.14
N VAL A 23 -7.18 -14.86 16.52
CA VAL A 23 -5.93 -14.08 16.54
C VAL A 23 -6.08 -12.75 17.27
N SER A 24 -7.23 -12.50 17.91
CA SER A 24 -7.54 -11.23 18.59
C SER A 24 -6.54 -10.87 19.70
N GLY A 25 -5.96 -11.88 20.36
CA GLY A 25 -4.95 -11.72 21.41
C GLY A 25 -3.52 -11.44 20.90
N ILE A 26 -3.26 -11.56 19.59
CA ILE A 26 -1.93 -11.32 19.02
C ILE A 26 -1.72 -9.82 18.86
N LYS A 27 -0.74 -9.27 19.57
CA LYS A 27 -0.39 -7.85 19.45
C LYS A 27 0.43 -7.61 18.18
N VAL A 28 -0.08 -6.73 17.33
CA VAL A 28 0.62 -6.17 16.17
C VAL A 28 0.54 -4.66 16.27
N GLU A 29 1.69 -4.01 16.20
CA GLU A 29 1.80 -2.55 16.14
C GLU A 29 2.07 -2.16 14.69
N VAL A 30 1.21 -1.30 14.15
CA VAL A 30 1.34 -0.78 12.79
C VAL A 30 1.02 0.70 12.80
N THR A 31 1.87 1.49 12.15
CA THR A 31 1.67 2.94 11.99
C THR A 31 1.35 3.25 10.54
N VAL A 32 0.30 4.04 10.31
CA VAL A 32 -0.04 4.51 8.97
C VAL A 32 0.75 5.78 8.66
N LYS A 33 1.37 5.79 7.49
CA LYS A 33 2.22 6.85 6.95
C LYS A 33 1.58 7.33 5.64
N ARG A 34 0.83 8.44 5.72
CA ARG A 34 0.06 9.02 4.60
C ARG A 34 0.95 9.83 3.65
N PHE A 35 1.88 9.14 2.99
CA PHE A 35 2.87 9.80 2.12
C PHE A 35 2.20 10.58 0.99
N GLU A 36 1.14 10.06 0.38
CA GLU A 36 0.38 10.75 -0.67
C GLU A 36 -0.21 12.08 -0.21
N LYS A 37 -0.60 12.22 1.06
CA LYS A 37 -1.12 13.49 1.57
C LYS A 37 -0.03 14.56 1.58
N ASP A 38 1.16 14.21 2.06
CA ASP A 38 2.28 15.15 2.12
C ASP A 38 2.87 15.42 0.74
N PHE A 39 2.95 14.41 -0.12
CA PHE A 39 3.48 14.54 -1.47
C PHE A 39 2.64 15.48 -2.33
N PHE A 40 1.31 15.35 -2.31
CA PHE A 40 0.40 16.24 -3.05
C PHE A 40 0.17 17.60 -2.37
N ALA A 41 0.71 17.81 -1.16
CA ALA A 41 0.69 19.09 -0.47
C ALA A 41 1.94 19.96 -0.76
N MET A 42 2.92 19.44 -1.50
CA MET A 42 4.13 20.19 -1.84
C MET A 42 3.82 21.48 -2.61
N ASP A 43 4.54 22.55 -2.28
CA ASP A 43 4.53 23.78 -3.06
C ASP A 43 5.30 23.56 -4.37
N THR A 44 4.58 23.54 -5.48
CA THR A 44 5.16 23.34 -6.82
C THR A 44 6.02 24.51 -7.30
N SER A 45 6.00 25.66 -6.61
CA SER A 45 6.91 26.77 -6.86
C SER A 45 8.31 26.54 -6.26
N ASP A 46 8.42 25.73 -5.20
CA ASP A 46 9.67 25.32 -4.56
C ASP A 46 9.69 23.81 -4.23
N LEU A 47 9.80 23.00 -5.29
CA LEU A 47 9.82 21.54 -5.16
C LEU A 47 11.02 21.03 -4.36
N VAL A 48 12.17 21.72 -4.39
CA VAL A 48 13.36 21.27 -3.67
C VAL A 48 13.12 21.34 -2.16
N ALA A 49 12.47 22.41 -1.67
CA ALA A 49 12.06 22.49 -0.27
C ALA A 49 11.08 21.37 0.11
N GLY A 50 10.06 21.12 -0.72
CA GLY A 50 9.08 20.05 -0.49
C GLY A 50 9.72 18.66 -0.46
N LEU A 51 10.59 18.35 -1.41
CA LEU A 51 11.31 17.08 -1.50
C LEU A 51 12.23 16.86 -0.29
N ASN A 52 12.92 17.92 0.18
CA ASN A 52 13.73 17.84 1.40
C ASN A 52 12.88 17.53 2.65
N GLN A 53 11.70 18.14 2.78
CA GLN A 53 10.78 17.86 3.89
C GLN A 53 10.29 16.41 3.84
N LEU A 54 9.94 15.91 2.65
CA LEU A 54 9.56 14.52 2.47
C LEU A 54 10.69 13.56 2.78
N GLN A 55 11.92 13.86 2.37
CA GLN A 55 13.10 13.05 2.69
C GLN A 55 13.36 12.95 4.20
N GLN A 56 13.07 14.01 4.97
CA GLN A 56 13.17 13.94 6.42
C GLN A 56 12.04 13.12 7.05
N LYS A 57 10.82 13.20 6.50
CA LYS A 57 9.63 12.52 7.04
C LYS A 57 9.53 11.04 6.61
N TYR A 58 10.08 10.71 5.44
CA TYR A 58 9.97 9.42 4.75
C TYR A 58 11.32 8.95 4.16
N PRO A 59 12.39 8.84 4.98
CA PRO A 59 13.76 8.74 4.47
C PRO A 59 14.06 7.51 3.60
N GLY A 60 13.42 6.37 3.84
CA GLY A 60 13.59 5.18 3.00
C GLY A 60 12.57 5.06 1.87
N PHE A 61 11.42 5.76 1.94
CA PHE A 61 10.36 5.63 0.93
C PHE A 61 10.45 6.66 -0.20
N ILE A 62 10.86 7.91 0.06
CA ILE A 62 10.85 8.96 -0.98
C ILE A 62 11.71 8.58 -2.19
N ASN A 63 12.86 7.94 -1.95
CA ASN A 63 13.78 7.52 -3.01
C ASN A 63 13.19 6.35 -3.81
N ASP A 64 12.57 5.39 -3.13
CA ASP A 64 11.87 4.30 -3.81
C ASP A 64 10.71 4.82 -4.67
N PHE A 65 9.96 5.79 -4.15
CA PHE A 65 8.85 6.40 -4.87
C PHE A 65 9.32 7.19 -6.09
N ILE A 66 10.29 8.09 -5.95
CA ILE A 66 10.76 8.90 -7.07
C ILE A 66 11.46 8.05 -8.13
N ASN A 67 12.39 7.19 -7.71
CA ASN A 67 13.24 6.46 -8.64
C ASN A 67 12.54 5.25 -9.25
N ASN A 68 11.85 4.46 -8.43
CA ASN A 68 11.34 3.16 -8.88
C ASN A 68 9.85 3.21 -9.25
N ILE A 69 9.07 4.15 -8.69
CA ILE A 69 7.64 4.28 -9.01
C ILE A 69 7.40 5.36 -10.07
N LEU A 70 8.00 6.55 -9.93
CA LEU A 70 7.85 7.62 -10.93
C LEU A 70 8.84 7.50 -12.10
N GLY A 71 9.91 6.71 -11.96
CA GLY A 71 10.97 6.60 -12.97
C GLY A 71 11.77 7.91 -13.15
N LEU A 72 11.81 8.76 -12.12
CA LEU A 72 12.57 10.02 -12.11
C LEU A 72 13.84 9.86 -11.28
N ASP A 73 14.82 10.74 -11.44
CA ASP A 73 16.01 10.76 -10.59
C ASP A 73 15.86 11.80 -9.47
N VAL A 74 15.83 11.34 -8.22
CA VAL A 74 15.78 12.21 -7.04
C VAL A 74 16.92 13.23 -7.02
N ALA A 75 18.13 12.87 -7.45
CA ALA A 75 19.26 13.79 -7.49
C ALA A 75 19.07 14.87 -8.57
N ALA A 76 18.48 14.50 -9.71
CA ALA A 76 18.14 15.45 -10.77
C ALA A 76 17.09 16.47 -10.29
N LEU A 77 16.09 16.02 -9.52
CA LEU A 77 15.03 16.88 -8.98
C LEU A 77 15.54 17.92 -7.96
N MET A 78 16.73 17.71 -7.36
CA MET A 78 17.36 18.68 -6.47
C MET A 78 17.95 19.88 -7.23
N ASN A 79 18.11 19.76 -8.55
CA ASN A 79 18.42 20.88 -9.43
C ASN A 79 17.13 21.42 -10.05
N LYS A 80 16.67 22.59 -9.60
CA LYS A 80 15.43 23.23 -10.08
C LYS A 80 15.35 23.48 -11.60
N ASN A 81 16.49 23.48 -12.29
CA ASN A 81 16.57 23.69 -13.74
C ASN A 81 16.62 22.37 -14.53
N ASP A 82 16.58 21.22 -13.86
CA ASP A 82 16.57 19.92 -14.52
C ASP A 82 15.24 19.67 -15.26
N GLN A 83 15.31 19.02 -16.41
CA GLN A 83 14.15 18.70 -17.23
C GLN A 83 13.11 17.83 -16.50
N GLN A 84 13.55 16.98 -15.56
CA GLN A 84 12.67 16.08 -14.80
C GLN A 84 11.78 16.82 -13.80
N VAL A 85 12.14 18.05 -13.40
CA VAL A 85 11.30 18.89 -12.54
C VAL A 85 9.94 19.15 -13.18
N ASN A 86 9.90 19.34 -14.50
CA ASN A 86 8.64 19.54 -15.21
C ASN A 86 7.78 18.27 -15.23
N ALA A 87 8.40 17.09 -15.36
CA ALA A 87 7.69 15.80 -15.29
C ALA A 87 7.01 15.61 -13.92
N LEU A 88 7.71 15.93 -12.82
CA LEU A 88 7.13 15.88 -11.48
C LEU A 88 5.95 16.86 -11.32
N LYS A 89 6.06 18.09 -11.85
CA LYS A 89 4.95 19.06 -11.83
C LYS A 89 3.74 18.59 -12.62
N ILE A 90 3.97 18.01 -13.80
CA ILE A 90 2.91 17.42 -14.62
C ILE A 90 2.23 16.28 -13.86
N PHE A 91 2.98 15.38 -13.23
CA PHE A 91 2.41 14.30 -12.42
C PHE A 91 1.53 14.85 -11.28
N LEU A 92 2.03 15.79 -10.48
CA LEU A 92 1.27 16.41 -9.38
C LEU A 92 -0.02 17.08 -9.85
N ARG A 93 0.00 17.71 -11.03
CA ARG A 93 -1.18 18.35 -11.65
C ARG A 93 -2.17 17.32 -12.18
N ASP A 94 -1.70 16.38 -12.99
CA ASP A 94 -2.56 15.46 -13.75
C ASP A 94 -3.18 14.39 -12.83
N TYR A 95 -2.48 14.03 -11.75
CA TYR A 95 -3.00 13.10 -10.73
C TYR A 95 -3.77 13.80 -9.60
N ARG A 96 -3.91 15.13 -9.63
CA ARG A 96 -4.71 15.87 -8.64
C ARG A 96 -6.15 15.36 -8.53
N PRO A 97 -6.90 15.10 -9.63
CA PRO A 97 -8.26 14.57 -9.54
C PRO A 97 -8.33 13.17 -8.92
N VAL A 98 -7.30 12.34 -9.16
CA VAL A 98 -7.16 11.01 -8.55
C VAL A 98 -6.95 11.16 -7.04
N LYS A 99 -6.05 12.06 -6.63
CA LYS A 99 -5.82 12.38 -5.22
C LYS A 99 -7.07 12.88 -4.51
N ASP A 100 -7.79 13.83 -5.12
CA ASP A 100 -8.98 14.41 -4.52
C ASP A 100 -10.10 13.37 -4.38
N SER A 101 -10.27 12.49 -5.38
CA SER A 101 -11.20 11.35 -5.31
C SER A 101 -10.78 10.32 -4.25
N ALA A 102 -9.48 10.02 -4.17
CA ALA A 102 -8.94 9.11 -3.16
C ALA A 102 -9.15 9.66 -1.74
N ASP A 103 -9.05 10.97 -1.53
CA ASP A 103 -9.34 11.58 -0.22
C ASP A 103 -10.81 11.47 0.17
N MET A 104 -11.73 11.50 -0.80
CA MET A 104 -13.15 11.28 -0.52
C MET A 104 -13.44 9.85 -0.04
N VAL A 105 -12.74 8.87 -0.61
CA VAL A 105 -12.98 7.44 -0.32
C VAL A 105 -12.15 6.95 0.87
N PHE A 106 -10.88 7.37 0.94
CA PHE A 106 -9.83 6.88 1.85
C PHE A 106 -9.25 8.01 2.73
N GLY A 107 -9.99 9.11 2.89
CA GLY A 107 -9.60 10.22 3.76
C GLY A 107 -9.34 9.77 5.19
N ASP A 108 -10.26 8.95 5.71
CA ASP A 108 -10.08 8.07 6.87
C ASP A 108 -9.61 6.69 6.39
N PHE A 109 -8.52 6.18 6.96
CA PHE A 109 -7.90 4.90 6.59
C PHE A 109 -7.99 3.87 7.74
N GLU A 110 -8.79 4.15 8.77
CA GLU A 110 -8.90 3.30 9.97
C GLU A 110 -9.48 1.92 9.66
N LYS A 111 -10.43 1.84 8.71
CA LYS A 111 -11.04 0.57 8.31
C LYS A 111 -10.01 -0.34 7.66
N GLU A 112 -9.29 0.16 6.67
CA GLU A 112 -8.24 -0.54 5.95
C GLU A 112 -7.12 -0.95 6.91
N THR A 113 -6.73 -0.04 7.80
CA THR A 113 -5.72 -0.31 8.85
C THR A 113 -6.13 -1.47 9.76
N LYS A 114 -7.39 -1.55 10.18
CA LYS A 114 -7.90 -2.66 11.00
C LYS A 114 -7.84 -3.99 10.26
N GLU A 115 -8.22 -4.01 8.98
CA GLU A 115 -8.16 -5.23 8.16
C GLU A 115 -6.72 -5.68 7.91
N ILE A 116 -5.81 -4.76 7.58
CA ILE A 116 -4.38 -5.05 7.41
C ILE A 116 -3.79 -5.57 8.72
N LYS A 117 -4.09 -4.92 9.85
CA LYS A 117 -3.65 -5.37 11.18
C LYS A 117 -4.12 -6.78 11.47
N LYS A 118 -5.37 -7.12 11.16
CA LYS A 118 -5.91 -8.47 11.30
C LYS A 118 -5.16 -9.47 10.42
N GLY A 119 -4.86 -9.12 9.18
CA GLY A 119 -4.01 -9.93 8.29
C GLY A 119 -2.62 -10.18 8.89
N LEU A 120 -2.00 -9.16 9.47
CA LEU A 120 -0.71 -9.28 10.15
C LEU A 120 -0.77 -10.13 11.43
N GLN A 121 -1.89 -10.13 12.15
CA GLN A 121 -2.11 -11.03 13.28
C GLN A 121 -2.13 -12.50 12.83
N PHE A 122 -2.83 -12.80 11.73
CA PHE A 122 -2.76 -14.14 11.12
C PHE A 122 -1.36 -14.49 10.64
N LEU A 123 -0.67 -13.55 9.98
CA LEU A 123 0.71 -13.76 9.55
C LEU A 123 1.61 -14.13 10.74
N LYS A 124 1.48 -13.43 11.87
CA LYS A 124 2.25 -13.72 13.08
C LYS A 124 1.86 -15.05 13.73
N HIS A 125 0.58 -15.44 13.67
CA HIS A 125 0.10 -16.75 14.12
C HIS A 125 0.77 -17.89 13.37
N TYR A 126 0.76 -17.83 12.03
CA TYR A 126 1.30 -18.90 11.19
C TYR A 126 2.83 -18.84 11.02
N PHE A 127 3.42 -17.64 11.09
CA PHE A 127 4.84 -17.39 10.88
C PHE A 127 5.44 -16.54 12.02
N PRO A 128 5.50 -17.07 13.25
CA PRO A 128 5.87 -16.27 14.43
C PRO A 128 7.29 -15.69 14.38
N LYS A 129 8.19 -16.30 13.59
CA LYS A 129 9.57 -15.82 13.38
C LYS A 129 9.70 -14.75 12.31
N TYR A 130 8.65 -14.50 11.52
CA TYR A 130 8.67 -13.46 10.50
C TYR A 130 8.52 -12.08 11.16
N ASN A 131 9.40 -11.16 10.76
CA ASN A 131 9.37 -9.76 11.19
C ASN A 131 8.67 -8.96 10.10
N ALA A 132 7.35 -8.81 10.23
CA ALA A 132 6.58 -7.98 9.33
C ALA A 132 6.93 -6.49 9.50
N PRO A 133 6.86 -5.68 8.43
CA PRO A 133 7.05 -4.24 8.54
C PRO A 133 6.04 -3.61 9.51
N SER A 134 6.50 -2.63 10.28
CA SER A 134 5.67 -1.93 11.29
C SER A 134 4.98 -0.67 10.76
N ASN A 135 5.18 -0.32 9.49
CA ASN A 135 4.49 0.80 8.86
C ASN A 135 3.66 0.34 7.67
N ILE A 136 2.51 0.98 7.48
CA ILE A 136 1.77 1.02 6.22
C ILE A 136 2.06 2.38 5.60
N ILE A 137 2.54 2.42 4.37
CA ILE A 137 2.83 3.65 3.64
C ILE A 137 1.87 3.73 2.46
N THR A 138 0.96 4.70 2.46
CA THR A 138 0.02 4.88 1.35
C THR A 138 0.62 5.82 0.31
N PHE A 139 0.45 5.51 -0.97
CA PHE A 139 0.92 6.35 -2.07
C PHE A 139 -0.06 6.33 -3.25
N ILE A 140 0.07 7.30 -4.16
CA ILE A 140 -0.61 7.30 -5.46
C ILE A 140 0.48 7.29 -6.52
N GLY A 141 0.51 6.23 -7.33
CA GLY A 141 1.49 6.05 -8.40
C GLY A 141 0.86 6.24 -9.78
N PRO A 142 1.68 6.21 -10.85
CA PRO A 142 1.18 6.22 -12.21
C PRO A 142 0.29 5.00 -12.49
N ILE A 143 -0.81 5.18 -13.24
CA ILE A 143 -1.77 4.11 -13.56
C ILE A 143 -1.15 2.98 -14.38
N ASP A 144 -0.07 3.26 -15.09
CA ASP A 144 0.68 2.30 -15.89
C ASP A 144 1.88 1.68 -15.16
N ALA A 145 2.17 2.12 -13.91
CA ALA A 145 3.33 1.69 -13.14
C ALA A 145 3.08 0.41 -12.33
N PHE A 146 2.75 -0.69 -12.99
CA PHE A 146 2.54 -1.97 -12.30
C PHE A 146 3.81 -2.83 -12.22
N PHE A 147 3.93 -3.61 -11.14
CA PHE A 147 4.96 -4.64 -11.01
C PHE A 147 4.41 -6.02 -11.39
N GLN A 148 5.10 -6.71 -12.30
CA GLN A 148 4.84 -8.13 -12.56
C GLN A 148 5.52 -8.99 -11.50
N THR A 149 4.71 -9.78 -10.80
CA THR A 149 5.16 -10.75 -9.81
C THR A 149 4.70 -12.15 -10.19
N SER A 150 5.22 -13.17 -9.50
CA SER A 150 4.75 -14.55 -9.63
C SER A 150 3.25 -14.73 -9.29
N PHE A 151 2.64 -13.72 -8.66
CA PHE A 151 1.23 -13.71 -8.27
C PHE A 151 0.37 -12.80 -9.16
N GLY A 152 0.93 -12.25 -10.23
CA GLY A 152 0.25 -11.34 -11.16
C GLY A 152 0.76 -9.90 -11.07
N THR A 153 0.01 -9.00 -11.72
CA THR A 153 0.23 -7.56 -11.73
C THR A 153 -0.16 -6.96 -10.37
N GLN A 154 0.79 -6.37 -9.65
CA GLN A 154 0.58 -5.79 -8.33
C GLN A 154 1.02 -4.33 -8.31
N GLY A 155 0.28 -3.49 -7.56
CA GLY A 155 0.66 -2.12 -7.26
C GLY A 155 1.16 -1.89 -5.83
N ASP A 156 1.02 -2.89 -4.97
CA ASP A 156 1.55 -2.85 -3.61
C ASP A 156 3.00 -3.35 -3.58
N ILE A 157 3.81 -2.77 -2.70
CA ILE A 157 5.23 -3.08 -2.56
C ILE A 157 5.63 -3.31 -1.10
N ILE A 158 6.66 -4.11 -0.88
CA ILE A 158 7.30 -4.24 0.44
C ILE A 158 8.63 -3.50 0.38
N THR A 159 8.79 -2.48 1.22
CA THR A 159 10.04 -1.73 1.35
C THR A 159 10.70 -2.02 2.70
N LYS A 160 11.91 -1.49 2.90
CA LYS A 160 12.56 -1.55 4.23
C LYS A 160 11.78 -0.78 5.30
N ASP A 161 11.01 0.23 4.89
CA ASP A 161 10.29 1.12 5.80
C ASP A 161 8.88 0.61 6.11
N GLY A 162 8.24 -0.14 5.22
CA GLY A 162 6.84 -0.50 5.39
C GLY A 162 6.22 -1.33 4.26
N LEU A 163 4.95 -1.67 4.46
CA LEU A 163 4.06 -2.12 3.41
C LEU A 163 3.57 -0.90 2.63
N GLY A 164 4.06 -0.73 1.40
CA GLY A 164 3.61 0.30 0.48
C GLY A 164 2.30 -0.13 -0.17
N ILE A 165 1.23 0.64 0.08
CA ILE A 165 -0.11 0.40 -0.50
C ILE A 165 -0.40 1.50 -1.50
N GLY A 166 -0.49 1.12 -2.77
CA GLY A 166 -0.56 2.03 -3.90
C GLY A 166 -1.95 2.10 -4.51
N LEU A 167 -2.43 3.32 -4.79
CA LEU A 167 -3.45 3.50 -5.81
C LEU A 167 -2.74 3.72 -7.16
N GLN A 168 -2.97 2.79 -8.08
CA GLN A 168 -2.46 2.76 -9.46
C GLN A 168 -3.59 2.34 -10.38
#